data_AF-A0A177M247-F1
#
_entry.id   AF-A0A177M247-F1
#
_cell.length_a   1.000
_cell.length_b   1.000
_cell.length_c   1.000
_cell.angle_alpha   90.00
_cell.angle_beta   90.00
_cell.angle_gamma   90.00
#
_symmetry.space_group_name_H-M   'P 1'
#
loop_
_entity.id
_entity.type
_entity.pdbx_description
1 polymer ?
#
loop_
_entity_poly.entity_id
_entity_poly.type
_entity_poly.pdbx_seq_one_letter_code
_entity_poly.pdbx_strand_id
1 'polypeptide(L)'
;MPAISSKNFKGAIIDTNDPWHNSGFGLYMINRICRLGGSFLICSGDHGIKLDENGKEHIDLPHLCRGTAVRMVLNTGKLTELNSMLAKFRNDGYEIAKQIKGVGMYEASAASQMLSRDFEKNA
;
A
#
# COMPACT_ATOMS: atom_id res chain seq x y z
N MET A 1 2.58 -9.44 -12.63
CA MET A 1 2.82 -8.44 -11.59
C MET A 1 2.05 -7.15 -11.87
N PRO A 2 0.78 -7.05 -11.43
CA PRO A 2 -0.10 -5.90 -11.70
C PRO A 2 0.49 -4.60 -11.18
N ALA A 3 0.05 -3.46 -11.72
CA ALA A 3 0.64 -2.15 -11.51
C ALA A 3 0.48 -1.57 -10.09
N ILE A 4 1.60 -1.22 -9.47
CA ILE A 4 1.69 -0.92 -8.03
C ILE A 4 2.13 0.54 -7.81
N SER A 5 2.85 1.17 -8.75
CA SER A 5 3.41 2.51 -8.52
C SER A 5 2.42 3.62 -8.84
N SER A 6 2.62 4.81 -8.25
CA SER A 6 1.95 6.06 -8.66
C SER A 6 2.78 6.86 -9.66
N LYS A 7 4.04 6.46 -9.91
CA LYS A 7 4.95 7.16 -10.84
C LYS A 7 5.07 6.40 -12.14
N ASN A 8 4.54 7.01 -13.20
CA ASN A 8 4.84 6.62 -14.58
C ASN A 8 6.21 7.16 -14.99
N PHE A 9 6.96 6.39 -15.79
CA PHE A 9 8.20 6.89 -16.38
C PHE A 9 7.87 7.98 -17.42
N LYS A 10 8.79 8.91 -17.64
CA LYS A 10 8.59 10.02 -18.58
C LYS A 10 8.48 9.47 -20.01
N GLY A 11 7.31 9.64 -20.64
CA GLY A 11 7.01 9.09 -21.97
C GLY A 11 6.16 7.80 -21.97
N ALA A 12 5.70 7.35 -20.80
CA ALA A 12 4.79 6.21 -20.73
C ALA A 12 3.46 6.51 -21.45
N ILE A 13 3.05 5.61 -22.35
CA ILE A 13 1.70 5.62 -22.92
C ILE A 13 0.74 5.25 -21.80
N ILE A 14 -0.22 6.13 -21.53
CA ILE A 14 -1.26 5.89 -20.52
C ILE A 14 -2.34 5.05 -21.19
N ASP A 15 -2.33 3.74 -20.92
CA ASP A 15 -3.43 2.85 -21.26
C ASP A 15 -4.18 2.48 -19.99
N THR A 16 -5.35 3.07 -19.78
CA THR A 16 -6.18 2.80 -18.59
C THR A 16 -6.85 1.43 -18.63
N ASN A 17 -6.87 0.75 -19.77
CA ASN A 17 -7.35 -0.64 -19.91
C ASN A 17 -6.23 -1.66 -19.66
N ASP A 18 -4.97 -1.20 -19.61
CA ASP A 18 -3.84 -2.06 -19.30
C ASP A 18 -3.86 -2.42 -17.78
N PRO A 19 -4.02 -3.71 -17.42
CA PRO A 19 -3.94 -4.12 -16.02
C PRO A 19 -2.56 -3.86 -15.38
N TRP A 20 -1.55 -3.55 -16.20
CA TRP A 20 -0.19 -3.20 -15.82
C TRP A 20 0.05 -1.68 -15.76
N HIS A 21 -0.98 -0.86 -16.02
CA HIS A 21 -0.92 0.59 -15.83
C HIS A 21 -1.00 0.99 -14.37
N ASN A 22 -0.03 1.81 -13.94
CA ASN A 22 0.16 2.28 -12.57
C ASN A 22 -1.13 2.80 -11.93
N SER A 23 -1.66 2.02 -11.00
CA SER A 23 -2.91 2.30 -10.30
C SER A 23 -2.74 3.26 -9.12
N GLY A 24 -1.50 3.51 -8.68
CA GLY A 24 -1.21 4.31 -7.50
C GLY A 24 -1.52 3.62 -6.17
N PHE A 25 -1.90 2.33 -6.15
CA PHE A 25 -2.31 1.61 -4.93
C PHE A 25 -1.20 0.82 -4.26
N GLY A 26 0.05 1.08 -4.58
CA GLY A 26 1.10 0.13 -4.26
C GLY A 26 1.34 -0.15 -2.80
N LEU A 27 1.38 0.92 -2.02
CA LEU A 27 1.55 0.83 -0.59
C LEU A 27 0.33 0.18 0.08
N TYR A 28 -0.87 0.42 -0.45
CA TYR A 28 -2.10 -0.24 -0.02
C TYR A 28 -2.03 -1.76 -0.30
N MET A 29 -1.65 -2.16 -1.53
CA MET A 29 -1.52 -3.57 -1.91
C MET A 29 -0.49 -4.28 -1.03
N ILE A 30 0.68 -3.67 -0.82
CA ILE A 30 1.75 -4.22 0.02
C ILE A 30 1.25 -4.42 1.46
N ASN A 31 0.57 -3.43 2.04
CA ASN A 31 0.01 -3.56 3.38
C ASN A 31 -0.98 -4.72 3.47
N ARG A 32 -1.93 -4.83 2.52
CA ARG A 32 -2.94 -5.90 2.52
C ARG A 32 -2.32 -7.29 2.45
N ILE A 33 -1.28 -7.47 1.63
CA ILE A 33 -0.58 -8.75 1.52
C ILE A 33 0.22 -9.03 2.80
N CYS A 34 0.92 -8.03 3.35
CA CYS A 34 1.72 -8.21 4.56
C CYS A 34 0.84 -8.54 5.78
N ARG A 35 -0.42 -8.09 5.84
CA ARG A 35 -1.36 -8.44 6.92
C ARG A 35 -1.81 -9.91 6.90
N LEU A 36 -1.49 -10.67 5.87
CA LEU A 36 -1.81 -12.11 5.81
C LEU A 36 -0.78 -12.93 6.57
N GLY A 37 -0.64 -12.67 7.86
CA GLY A 37 0.30 -13.34 8.76
C GLY A 37 1.77 -12.95 8.57
N GLY A 38 2.02 -11.76 8.02
CA GLY A 38 3.35 -11.15 7.89
C GLY A 38 3.41 -9.79 8.60
N SER A 39 4.28 -8.90 8.12
CA SER A 39 4.40 -7.53 8.66
C SER A 39 4.96 -6.55 7.63
N PHE A 40 4.54 -5.30 7.72
CA PHE A 40 5.05 -4.18 6.95
C PHE A 40 5.61 -3.12 7.90
N LEU A 41 6.81 -2.61 7.65
CA LEU A 41 7.40 -1.51 8.40
C LEU A 41 7.90 -0.47 7.41
N ILE A 42 7.57 0.79 7.66
CA ILE A 42 8.15 1.94 6.95
C ILE A 42 8.67 2.92 7.98
N CYS A 43 9.88 3.44 7.77
CA CYS A 43 10.41 4.50 8.62
C CYS A 43 11.19 5.53 7.80
N SER A 44 11.18 6.76 8.29
CA SER A 44 11.89 7.91 7.71
C SER A 44 12.08 8.96 8.80
N GLY A 45 13.25 9.59 8.82
CA GLY A 45 13.61 10.48 9.91
C GLY A 45 13.65 9.75 11.24
N ASP A 46 12.99 10.30 12.25
CA ASP A 46 12.94 9.79 13.62
C ASP A 46 11.66 8.97 13.91
N HIS A 47 10.85 8.66 12.90
CA HIS A 47 9.60 7.94 13.10
C HIS A 47 9.43 6.76 12.13
N GLY A 48 8.74 5.73 12.62
CA GLY A 48 8.34 4.55 11.88
C GLY A 48 6.89 4.17 12.13
N ILE A 49 6.32 3.43 11.18
CA ILE A 49 5.00 2.81 11.27
C ILE A 49 5.18 1.32 10.96
N LYS A 50 4.81 0.48 11.92
CA LYS A 50 4.73 -0.97 11.78
C LYS A 50 3.27 -1.39 11.66
N LEU A 51 3.01 -2.28 10.71
CA LEU A 51 1.70 -2.85 10.41
C LEU A 51 1.84 -4.37 10.45
N ASP A 52 1.02 -5.03 11.24
CA ASP A 52 0.89 -6.49 11.26
C ASP A 52 -0.56 -6.90 11.53
N GLU A 53 -0.79 -8.16 11.88
CA GLU A 53 -2.13 -8.66 12.21
C GLU A 53 -2.75 -8.01 13.45
N ASN A 54 -1.93 -7.47 14.35
CA ASN A 54 -2.37 -6.75 15.56
C ASN A 54 -2.73 -5.29 15.29
N GLY A 55 -2.53 -4.81 14.05
CA GLY A 55 -2.88 -3.46 13.64
C GLY A 55 -1.67 -2.56 13.42
N LYS A 56 -1.84 -1.27 13.72
CA LYS A 56 -0.87 -0.21 13.43
C LYS A 56 -0.15 0.22 14.72
N GLU A 57 1.17 0.19 14.68
CA GLU A 57 2.06 0.62 15.75
C GLU A 57 2.92 1.78 15.25
N HIS A 58 2.98 2.86 16.03
CA HIS A 58 3.91 3.98 15.82
C HIS A 58 5.19 3.72 16.60
N ILE A 59 6.34 3.93 15.96
CA ILE A 59 7.65 3.65 16.55
C ILE A 59 8.48 4.93 16.48
N ASP A 60 8.88 5.44 17.64
CA ASP A 60 9.86 6.51 17.71
C ASP A 60 11.25 5.89 17.59
N LEU A 61 12.04 6.38 16.64
CA LEU A 61 13.39 5.91 16.40
C LEU A 61 14.37 6.70 17.29
N PRO A 62 15.26 6.02 18.03
CA PRO A 62 16.26 6.71 18.85
C PRO A 62 17.34 7.42 18.02
N HIS A 63 17.29 7.27 16.69
CA HIS A 63 18.23 7.87 15.74
C HIS A 63 17.51 8.28 14.45
N LEU A 64 18.08 9.29 13.76
CA LEU A 64 17.54 9.77 12.50
C LEU A 64 17.88 8.80 11.35
N CYS A 65 16.87 8.16 10.79
CA CYS A 65 16.94 7.44 9.53
C CYS A 65 17.08 8.45 8.37
N ARG A 66 18.29 8.54 7.79
CA ARG A 66 18.54 9.36 6.60
C ARG A 66 18.00 8.65 5.36
N GLY A 67 16.79 9.03 4.95
CA GLY A 67 16.05 8.43 3.83
C GLY A 67 14.83 7.66 4.31
N THR A 68 14.29 6.81 3.45
CA THR A 68 13.13 5.96 3.79
C THR A 68 13.54 4.49 3.74
N ALA A 69 13.35 3.77 4.84
CA ALA A 69 13.50 2.32 4.87
C ALA A 69 12.13 1.63 4.86
N VAL A 70 12.04 0.53 4.11
CA VAL A 70 10.83 -0.29 3.99
C VAL A 70 11.20 -1.75 4.22
N ARG A 71 10.48 -2.43 5.12
CA ARG A 71 10.58 -3.87 5.35
C ARG A 71 9.22 -4.52 5.11
N MET A 72 9.24 -5.60 4.33
CA MET A 72 8.08 -6.43 4.04
C MET A 72 8.39 -7.85 4.48
N VAL A 73 7.48 -8.45 5.25
CA VAL A 73 7.51 -9.86 5.61
C VAL A 73 6.23 -10.48 5.10
N LEU A 74 6.38 -11.52 4.30
CA LEU A 74 5.28 -12.21 3.62
C LEU A 74 5.22 -13.65 4.13
N ASN A 75 4.03 -14.12 4.51
CA ASN A 75 3.83 -15.52 4.85
C ASN A 75 3.42 -16.30 3.60
N THR A 76 4.39 -16.93 2.94
CA THR A 76 4.19 -17.65 1.68
C THR A 76 3.20 -18.81 1.78
N GLY A 77 3.02 -19.41 2.97
CA GLY A 77 2.01 -20.45 3.20
C GLY A 77 0.57 -19.94 3.13
N LYS A 78 0.34 -18.62 3.28
CA LYS A 78 -0.96 -17.97 3.15
C LYS A 78 -1.17 -17.29 1.78
N LEU A 79 -0.21 -17.41 0.85
CA LEU A 79 -0.24 -16.78 -0.48
C LEU A 79 -0.66 -17.72 -1.62
N THR A 80 -1.24 -18.89 -1.32
CA THR A 80 -1.58 -19.94 -2.30
C THR A 80 -2.52 -19.46 -3.43
N GLU A 81 -3.21 -18.32 -3.25
CA GLU A 81 -4.01 -17.66 -4.30
C GLU A 81 -3.65 -16.18 -4.49
N LEU A 82 -2.35 -15.86 -4.54
CA LEU A 82 -1.86 -14.48 -4.67
C LEU A 82 -2.53 -13.70 -5.82
N ASN A 83 -2.75 -14.31 -6.99
CA ASN A 83 -3.37 -13.60 -8.13
C ASN A 83 -4.83 -13.21 -7.87
N SER A 84 -5.66 -14.13 -7.36
CA SER A 84 -7.07 -13.87 -7.04
C SER A 84 -7.19 -12.80 -5.94
N MET A 85 -6.29 -12.87 -4.97
CA MET A 85 -6.21 -11.94 -3.85
C MET A 85 -5.74 -10.55 -4.27
N LEU A 86 -4.73 -10.45 -5.14
CA LEU A 86 -4.28 -9.19 -5.74
C LEU A 86 -5.40 -8.55 -6.56
N ALA A 87 -6.16 -9.35 -7.33
CA ALA A 87 -7.31 -8.85 -8.09
C ALA A 87 -8.40 -8.31 -7.15
N LYS A 88 -8.69 -9.00 -6.05
CA LYS A 88 -9.64 -8.54 -5.03
C LYS A 88 -9.18 -7.23 -4.38
N PHE A 89 -7.94 -7.15 -3.91
CA PHE A 89 -7.40 -5.93 -3.29
C PHE A 89 -7.38 -4.75 -4.26
N ARG A 90 -7.09 -4.99 -5.54
CA ARG A 90 -7.20 -3.96 -6.57
C ARG A 90 -8.63 -3.42 -6.66
N ASN A 91 -9.63 -4.29 -6.75
CA ASN A 91 -11.03 -3.90 -6.81
C ASN A 91 -11.46 -3.12 -5.55
N ASP A 92 -11.09 -3.61 -4.37
CA ASP A 92 -11.32 -2.93 -3.09
C ASP A 92 -10.70 -1.52 -3.09
N GLY A 93 -9.46 -1.40 -3.58
CA GLY A 93 -8.75 -0.13 -3.71
C GLY A 93 -9.47 0.87 -4.61
N TYR A 94 -10.01 0.42 -5.75
CA TYR A 94 -10.82 1.28 -6.63
C TYR A 94 -12.12 1.74 -5.97
N GLU A 95 -12.82 0.86 -5.23
CA GLU A 95 -14.04 1.24 -4.52
C GLU A 95 -13.76 2.26 -3.40
N ILE A 96 -12.69 2.05 -2.64
CA ILE A 96 -12.26 3.01 -1.61
C ILE A 96 -11.85 4.34 -2.27
N ALA A 97 -11.15 4.32 -3.42
CA ALA A 97 -10.78 5.54 -4.16
C ALA A 97 -12.01 6.34 -4.60
N LYS A 98 -13.07 5.66 -5.08
CA LYS A 98 -14.32 6.32 -5.47
C LYS A 98 -14.99 7.06 -4.30
N GLN A 99 -14.86 6.54 -3.07
CA GLN A 99 -15.37 7.16 -1.85
C GLN A 99 -14.50 8.32 -1.34
N ILE A 100 -13.26 8.43 -1.80
CA ILE A 100 -12.33 9.53 -1.46
C ILE A 100 -12.51 10.73 -2.41
N LYS A 101 -13.44 10.66 -3.38
CA LYS A 101 -13.72 11.72 -4.38
C LYS A 101 -13.79 13.12 -3.76
N GLY A 102 -12.78 13.92 -4.07
CA GLY A 102 -12.54 15.29 -3.57
C GLY A 102 -11.06 15.67 -3.60
N VAL A 103 -10.16 14.70 -3.56
CA VAL A 103 -8.70 14.91 -3.64
C VAL A 103 -8.22 14.54 -5.04
N GLY A 104 -7.51 15.46 -5.69
CA GLY A 104 -7.06 15.35 -7.08
C GLY A 104 -6.37 14.03 -7.44
N MET A 105 -6.55 13.66 -8.71
CA MET A 105 -6.00 12.48 -9.38
C MET A 105 -4.49 12.29 -9.11
N TYR A 106 -4.11 11.08 -8.73
CA TYR A 106 -2.76 10.50 -8.86
C TYR A 106 -1.60 11.10 -8.06
N GLU A 107 -1.68 11.12 -6.73
CA GLU A 107 -0.46 11.24 -5.93
C GLU A 107 -0.37 10.19 -4.82
N ALA A 108 0.84 9.92 -4.34
CA ALA A 108 1.16 9.02 -3.23
C ALA A 108 0.26 9.24 -1.98
N SER A 109 -0.36 10.42 -1.87
CA SER A 109 -1.41 10.77 -0.90
C SER A 109 -2.58 9.78 -0.89
N ALA A 110 -3.04 9.29 -2.04
CA ALA A 110 -4.19 8.38 -2.09
C ALA A 110 -3.90 7.03 -1.41
N ALA A 111 -2.73 6.44 -1.68
CA ALA A 111 -2.31 5.21 -1.03
C ALA A 111 -2.12 5.39 0.48
N SER A 112 -1.52 6.50 0.90
CA SER A 112 -1.36 6.84 2.32
C SER A 112 -2.70 7.07 3.03
N GLN A 113 -3.66 7.73 2.38
CA GLN A 113 -5.00 7.93 2.91
C GLN A 113 -5.77 6.61 3.03
N MET A 114 -5.63 5.72 2.04
CA MET A 114 -6.21 4.38 2.08
C MET A 114 -5.63 3.56 3.23
N LEU A 115 -4.31 3.63 3.45
CA LEU A 115 -3.68 2.98 4.59
C LEU A 115 -4.28 3.48 5.89
N SER A 116 -4.29 4.79 6.14
CA SER A 116 -4.86 5.34 7.37
C SER A 116 -6.32 4.91 7.60
N ARG A 117 -7.17 4.91 6.55
CA ARG A 117 -8.58 4.52 6.67
C ARG A 117 -8.83 3.03 6.85
N ASP A 118 -8.00 2.15 6.27
CA ASP A 118 -8.10 0.69 6.43
C ASP A 118 -7.88 0.26 7.90
N PHE A 119 -7.33 1.16 8.74
CA PHE A 119 -7.11 0.94 10.18
C PHE A 119 -8.19 1.53 11.09
N GLU A 120 -8.91 2.59 10.70
CA GLU A 120 -9.99 3.13 11.54
C GLU A 120 -11.24 2.22 11.59
N LYS A 121 -11.42 1.33 10.62
CA LYS A 121 -12.58 0.41 10.55
C LYS A 121 -12.45 -0.87 11.41
N ASN A 122 -11.41 -1.02 12.21
CA ASN A 122 -11.26 -2.16 13.15
C ASN A 122 -11.41 -1.71 14.62
N ALA A 123 -12.50 -0.98 14.92
CA ALA A 123 -12.96 -0.69 16.28
C ALA A 123 -14.35 -1.30 16.47
#